data_AF-A0A7C2RVR3-F1
#
_entry.id   AF-A0A7C2RVR3-F1
#
_cell.length_a   1.000
_cell.length_b   1.000
_cell.length_c   1.000
_cell.angle_alpha   90.00
_cell.angle_beta   90.00
_cell.angle_gamma   90.00
#
_symmetry.space_group_name_H-M   'P 1'
#
loop_
_entity.id
_entity.type
_entity.pdbx_description
1 polymer ?
#
loop_
_entity_poly.entity_id
_entity_poly.type
_entity_poly.pdbx_seq_one_letter_code
_entity_poly.pdbx_strand_id
1 'polypeptide(L)'
;MAQSSGSIYREPVTLEYDDGYWASVVFEDGLSIISSDIPPTLCAGREAPCDLEVIEVRGDLIRRLSEALGARISKALLVCTNLMGRCSGVSVKIFVEESAEKAAEIFGRSRGEVFNILGEAYGRL
;
A
#
# COMPACT_ATOMS: atom_id res chain seq x y z
N MET A 1 -25.79 27.12 -1.77
CA MET A 1 -25.70 25.76 -2.34
C MET A 1 -24.63 25.03 -1.57
N ALA A 2 -25.02 24.17 -0.63
CA ALA A 2 -24.08 23.34 0.11
C ALA A 2 -23.83 22.08 -0.76
N GLN A 3 -22.62 21.97 -1.32
CA GLN A 3 -22.13 20.70 -1.82
C GLN A 3 -21.86 19.85 -0.57
N SER A 4 -22.77 18.94 -0.25
CA SER A 4 -22.43 17.82 0.62
C SER A 4 -21.47 16.94 -0.18
N SER A 5 -20.16 17.05 0.09
CA SER A 5 -19.22 15.99 -0.25
C SER A 5 -19.65 14.78 0.59
N GLY A 6 -20.57 13.98 0.04
CA GLY A 6 -21.03 12.74 0.63
C GLY A 6 -19.88 11.75 0.60
N SER A 7 -18.94 11.89 1.54
CA SER A 7 -18.14 10.76 1.99
C SER A 7 -19.16 9.76 2.51
N ILE A 8 -19.48 8.76 1.69
CA ILE A 8 -20.25 7.60 2.13
C ILE A 8 -19.28 6.89 3.06
N TYR A 9 -19.36 7.20 4.36
CA TYR A 9 -18.54 6.59 5.39
C TYR A 9 -18.92 5.10 5.45
N ARG A 10 -18.31 4.29 4.58
CA ARG A 10 -18.36 2.84 4.66
C ARG A 10 -17.26 2.43 5.63
N GLU A 11 -17.59 1.52 6.53
CA GLU A 11 -16.58 0.93 7.39
C GLU A 11 -15.48 0.32 6.50
N PRO A 12 -14.20 0.58 6.81
CA PRO A 12 -13.09 -0.03 6.08
C PRO A 12 -13.16 -1.55 6.21
N VAL A 13 -12.85 -2.25 5.12
CA VAL A 13 -12.62 -3.71 5.17
C VAL A 13 -11.23 -3.93 5.73
N THR A 14 -11.13 -4.54 6.90
CA THR A 14 -9.85 -4.90 7.53
C THR A 14 -9.50 -6.35 7.22
N LEU A 15 -8.27 -6.56 6.77
CA LEU A 15 -7.65 -7.86 6.60
C LEU A 15 -6.58 -8.02 7.68
N GLU A 16 -6.74 -9.01 8.55
CA GLU A 16 -5.73 -9.40 9.52
C GLU A 16 -5.07 -10.70 9.06
N TYR A 17 -3.76 -10.80 9.23
CA TYR A 17 -2.97 -11.94 8.77
C TYR A 17 -2.25 -12.61 9.95
N ASP A 18 -1.99 -13.90 9.82
CA ASP A 18 -1.36 -14.72 10.87
C ASP A 18 0.06 -14.24 11.27
N ASP A 19 0.72 -13.47 10.38
CA ASP A 19 2.03 -12.88 10.60
C ASP A 19 1.98 -11.54 11.38
N GLY A 20 0.81 -11.15 11.89
CA GLY A 20 0.59 -9.96 12.70
C GLY A 20 0.46 -8.65 11.92
N TYR A 21 0.49 -8.73 10.58
CA TYR A 21 0.23 -7.59 9.72
C TYR A 21 -1.25 -7.45 9.42
N TRP A 22 -1.59 -6.29 8.90
CA TRP A 22 -2.95 -5.99 8.50
C TRP A 22 -2.96 -5.09 7.26
N ALA A 23 -4.12 -5.06 6.61
CA ALA A 23 -4.44 -4.08 5.59
C ALA A 23 -5.86 -3.55 5.83
N SER A 24 -6.09 -2.29 5.50
CA SER A 24 -7.43 -1.72 5.40
C SER A 24 -7.74 -1.37 3.96
N VAL A 25 -9.00 -1.56 3.57
CA VAL A 25 -9.50 -1.18 2.26
C VAL A 25 -10.65 -0.21 2.45
N VAL A 26 -10.48 0.99 1.90
CA VAL A 26 -11.49 2.05 1.90
C VAL A 26 -11.92 2.31 0.47
N PHE A 27 -13.23 2.42 0.22
CA PHE A 27 -13.74 2.83 -1.08
C PHE A 27 -14.01 4.33 -1.09
N GLU A 28 -13.31 5.07 -1.95
CA GLU A 28 -13.40 6.52 -2.04
C GLU A 28 -13.22 6.96 -3.50
N ASP A 29 -14.03 7.93 -3.95
CA ASP A 29 -13.97 8.50 -5.31
C ASP A 29 -13.93 7.47 -6.46
N GLY A 30 -14.65 6.35 -6.30
CA GLY A 30 -14.74 5.30 -7.31
C GLY A 30 -13.56 4.32 -7.32
N LEU A 31 -12.65 4.41 -6.35
CA LEU A 31 -11.48 3.57 -6.20
C LEU A 31 -11.45 2.88 -4.83
N SER A 32 -10.94 1.66 -4.80
CA SER A 32 -10.54 1.01 -3.55
C SER A 32 -9.10 1.36 -3.22
N ILE A 33 -8.90 1.99 -2.07
CA ILE A 33 -7.59 2.33 -1.52
C ILE A 33 -7.21 1.25 -0.52
N ILE A 34 -6.30 0.39 -0.91
CA ILE A 34 -5.69 -0.60 -0.02
C ILE A 34 -4.53 0.08 0.71
N SER A 35 -4.56 0.10 2.03
CA SER A 35 -3.46 0.55 2.89
C SER A 35 -2.95 -0.66 3.66
N SER A 36 -1.73 -1.10 3.40
CA SER A 36 -1.13 -2.23 4.12
C SER A 36 0.13 -1.80 4.84
N ASP A 37 0.22 -2.17 6.11
CA ASP A 37 1.43 -1.93 6.91
C ASP A 37 2.55 -2.86 6.45
N ILE A 38 3.75 -2.28 6.36
CA ILE A 38 5.02 -2.98 6.15
C ILE A 38 5.79 -2.77 7.46
N PRO A 39 6.42 -3.81 8.05
CA PRO A 39 6.98 -3.68 9.39
C PRO A 39 7.95 -2.51 9.44
N PRO A 40 7.80 -1.60 10.43
CA PRO A 40 8.72 -0.49 10.54
C PRO A 40 10.11 -1.05 10.77
N THR A 41 11.02 -0.73 9.86
CA THR A 41 12.44 -1.00 10.12
C THR A 41 12.88 0.01 11.17
N LEU A 42 13.28 -0.49 12.34
CA LEU A 42 13.77 0.33 13.43
C LEU A 42 14.98 1.13 12.95
N CYS A 43 14.86 2.45 12.97
CA CYS A 43 15.98 3.36 12.83
C CYS A 43 17.06 2.99 13.83
N ALA A 44 18.21 2.57 13.33
CA ALA A 44 19.34 2.19 14.17
C ALA A 44 19.90 3.43 14.88
N GLY A 45 19.47 3.67 16.12
CA GLY A 45 20.15 4.54 17.08
C GLY A 45 19.84 6.04 16.99
N ARG A 46 20.04 6.73 18.12
CA ARG A 46 19.73 8.15 18.37
C ARG A 46 20.51 9.17 17.52
N GLU A 47 21.45 8.74 16.68
CA GLU A 47 22.44 9.62 16.05
C GLU A 47 22.35 9.70 14.52
N ALA A 48 21.54 8.85 13.87
CA ALA A 48 21.31 8.92 12.42
C ALA A 48 19.87 9.40 12.15
N PRO A 49 19.66 10.55 11.49
CA PRO A 49 18.33 10.98 11.09
C PRO A 49 17.74 9.96 10.12
N CYS A 50 16.55 9.48 10.47
CA CYS A 50 15.71 8.72 9.57
C CYS A 50 14.74 9.69 8.91
N ASP A 51 14.83 9.79 7.59
CA ASP A 51 13.90 10.61 6.82
C ASP A 51 12.76 9.73 6.31
N LEU A 52 11.53 10.21 6.49
CA LEU A 52 10.35 9.61 5.90
C LEU A 52 10.18 10.16 4.49
N GLU A 53 10.09 9.26 3.52
CA GLU A 53 9.90 9.59 2.12
C GLU A 53 8.62 8.92 1.59
N VAL A 54 7.91 9.65 0.74
CA VAL A 54 6.77 9.10 -0.02
C VAL A 54 7.24 8.95 -1.46
N ILE A 55 7.25 7.70 -1.93
CA ILE A 55 7.68 7.35 -3.27
C ILE A 55 6.45 6.99 -4.09
N GLU A 56 6.27 7.68 -5.21
CA GLU A 56 5.31 7.25 -6.22
C GLU A 56 5.87 6.04 -6.98
N VAL A 57 5.11 4.93 -6.98
CA VAL A 57 5.54 3.70 -7.62
C VAL A 57 5.59 3.89 -9.14
N ARG A 58 6.72 3.53 -9.75
CA ARG A 58 6.98 3.73 -11.18
C ARG A 58 5.98 2.96 -12.05
N GLY A 59 5.67 3.49 -13.24
CA GLY A 59 4.67 2.92 -14.15
C GLY A 59 4.94 1.47 -14.60
N ASP A 60 6.19 1.06 -14.73
CA ASP A 60 6.57 -0.32 -15.03
C ASP A 60 6.19 -1.29 -13.88
N LEU A 61 6.33 -0.84 -12.64
CA LEU A 61 5.94 -1.59 -11.44
C LEU A 61 4.43 -1.58 -11.26
N ILE A 62 3.73 -0.48 -11.56
CA ILE A 62 2.26 -0.43 -11.56
C ILE A 62 1.68 -1.50 -12.49
N ARG A 63 2.27 -1.70 -13.68
CA ARG A 63 1.85 -2.77 -14.60
C ARG A 63 2.04 -4.15 -13.97
N ARG A 64 3.21 -4.44 -13.40
CA ARG A 64 3.50 -5.72 -12.74
C ARG A 64 2.56 -5.98 -11.56
N LEU A 65 2.29 -4.95 -10.75
CA LEU A 65 1.34 -5.04 -9.64
C LEU A 65 -0.08 -5.29 -10.14
N SER A 66 -0.49 -4.66 -11.24
CA SER A 66 -1.81 -4.89 -11.83
C SER A 66 -1.96 -6.32 -12.33
N GLU A 67 -0.90 -6.89 -12.92
CA GLU A 67 -0.83 -8.28 -13.34
C GLU A 67 -0.93 -9.24 -12.15
N ALA A 68 -0.15 -8.99 -11.08
CA ALA A 68 -0.18 -9.81 -9.86
C ALA A 68 -1.53 -9.76 -9.14
N LEU A 69 -2.18 -8.60 -9.09
CA LEU A 69 -3.50 -8.45 -8.48
C LEU A 69 -4.63 -8.95 -9.40
N GLY A 70 -4.38 -9.14 -10.70
CA GLY A 70 -5.45 -9.38 -11.68
C GLY A 70 -6.48 -8.24 -11.73
N ALA A 71 -6.06 -7.01 -11.39
CA ALA A 71 -6.91 -5.82 -11.33
C ALA A 71 -6.14 -4.58 -11.76
N ARG A 72 -6.85 -3.61 -12.30
CA ARG A 72 -6.23 -2.36 -12.75
C ARG A 72 -5.89 -1.48 -11.55
N ILE A 73 -4.60 -1.14 -11.44
CA ILE A 73 -4.11 -0.18 -10.45
C ILE A 73 -3.93 1.18 -11.11
N SER A 74 -4.61 2.20 -10.59
CA SER A 74 -4.48 3.58 -11.06
C SER A 74 -3.19 4.23 -10.56
N LYS A 75 -2.83 3.94 -9.31
CA LYS A 75 -1.66 4.53 -8.63
C LYS A 75 -1.23 3.63 -7.46
N ALA A 76 0.05 3.72 -7.09
CA ALA A 76 0.52 3.21 -5.81
C ALA A 76 1.55 4.17 -5.20
N LEU A 77 1.51 4.28 -3.87
CA LEU A 77 2.43 5.08 -3.07
C LEU A 77 3.10 4.17 -2.05
N LEU A 78 4.41 4.28 -1.92
CA LEU A 78 5.18 3.62 -0.88
C LEU A 78 5.65 4.68 0.11
N VAL A 79 5.27 4.52 1.38
CA VAL A 79 5.84 5.28 2.49
C VAL A 79 6.97 4.45 3.05
N CYS A 80 8.17 5.02 3.10
CA CYS A 80 9.30 4.32 3.69
C CYS A 80 10.24 5.25 4.43
N THR A 81 11.01 4.62 5.30
CA THR A 81 12.12 5.25 5.98
C THR A 81 13.38 5.07 5.14
N ASN A 82 14.07 6.15 4.81
CA ASN A 82 15.34 6.10 4.10
C ASN A 82 16.46 5.77 5.09
N LEU A 83 17.05 4.58 4.94
CA LEU A 83 18.18 4.11 5.73
C LEU A 83 19.39 3.93 4.80
N MET A 84 20.32 4.89 4.85
CA MET A 84 21.56 4.85 4.05
C MET A 84 21.31 4.72 2.54
N GLY A 85 20.28 5.39 2.00
CA GLY A 85 19.90 5.31 0.60
C GLY A 85 19.09 4.07 0.22
N ARG A 86 18.56 3.34 1.21
CA ARG A 86 17.66 2.20 1.00
C ARG A 86 16.30 2.47 1.65
N CYS A 87 15.25 2.21 0.90
CA CYS A 87 13.88 2.34 1.35
C CYS A 87 13.54 1.11 2.21
N SER A 88 13.28 1.35 3.49
CA SER A 88 12.80 0.36 4.44
C SER A 88 11.32 0.65 4.69
N GLY A 89 10.46 -0.16 4.06
CA GLY A 89 9.04 0.11 3.91
C GLY A 89 8.30 0.27 5.25
N VAL A 90 7.35 1.19 5.28
CA VAL A 90 6.47 1.45 6.42
C VAL A 90 5.01 1.19 6.06
N SER A 91 4.60 1.57 4.84
CA SER A 91 3.24 1.29 4.36
C SER A 91 3.18 1.39 2.85
N VAL A 92 2.29 0.61 2.23
CA VAL A 92 1.93 0.78 0.82
C VAL A 92 0.46 1.19 0.71
N LYS A 93 0.19 2.16 -0.17
CA LYS A 93 -1.15 2.50 -0.63
C LYS A 93 -1.34 2.13 -2.09
N ILE A 94 -2.33 1.32 -2.41
CA ILE A 94 -2.64 0.86 -3.77
C ILE A 94 -4.05 1.28 -4.13
N PHE A 95 -4.21 1.95 -5.27
CA PHE A 95 -5.49 2.46 -5.76
C PHE A 95 -5.99 1.52 -6.85
N VAL A 96 -7.03 0.74 -6.54
CA VAL A 96 -7.56 -0.33 -7.39
C VAL A 96 -8.94 0.06 -7.91
N GLU A 97 -9.19 -0.16 -9.20
CA GLU A 97 -10.47 0.10 -9.87
C GLU A 97 -11.49 -1.03 -9.61
N GLU A 98 -11.69 -1.40 -8.34
CA GLU A 98 -12.58 -2.48 -7.89
C GLU A 98 -13.38 -2.05 -6.65
N SER A 99 -14.42 -2.82 -6.25
CA SER A 99 -15.12 -2.60 -4.97
C SER A 99 -14.21 -2.92 -3.77
N ALA A 100 -14.51 -2.39 -2.58
CA ALA A 100 -13.69 -2.62 -1.39
C ALA A 100 -13.57 -4.12 -1.06
N GLU A 101 -14.68 -4.86 -1.15
CA GLU A 101 -14.72 -6.30 -0.89
C GLU A 101 -13.90 -7.06 -1.91
N LYS A 102 -13.99 -6.68 -3.19
CA LYS A 102 -13.25 -7.33 -4.26
C LYS A 102 -11.75 -7.03 -4.18
N ALA A 103 -11.39 -5.78 -3.90
CA ALA A 103 -10.02 -5.35 -3.67
C ALA A 103 -9.41 -6.05 -2.46
N ALA A 104 -10.17 -6.22 -1.37
CA ALA A 104 -9.75 -6.98 -0.20
C ALA A 104 -9.52 -8.46 -0.52
N GLU A 105 -10.44 -9.10 -1.26
CA GLU A 105 -10.30 -10.49 -1.70
C GLU A 105 -9.06 -10.70 -2.60
N ILE A 106 -8.82 -9.76 -3.52
CA ILE A 106 -7.68 -9.77 -4.44
C ILE A 106 -6.36 -9.60 -3.68
N PHE A 107 -6.29 -8.58 -2.83
CA PHE A 107 -5.09 -8.27 -2.07
C PHE A 107 -4.78 -9.36 -1.04
N GLY A 108 -5.80 -9.89 -0.36
CA GLY A 108 -5.67 -11.01 0.57
C GLY A 108 -4.97 -12.22 -0.04
N ARG A 109 -5.25 -12.54 -1.31
CA ARG A 109 -4.63 -13.66 -2.04
C ARG A 109 -3.24 -13.36 -2.60
N SER A 110 -2.95 -12.09 -2.87
CA SER A 110 -1.80 -11.69 -3.69
C SER A 110 -0.78 -10.83 -2.91
N ARG A 111 -1.00 -10.59 -1.62
CA ARG A 111 -0.16 -9.74 -0.75
C ARG A 111 1.32 -10.09 -0.84
N GLY A 112 1.66 -11.38 -0.75
CA GLY A 112 3.06 -11.82 -0.81
C GLY A 112 3.74 -11.46 -2.13
N GLU A 113 3.02 -11.57 -3.25
CA GLU A 113 3.55 -11.20 -4.57
C GLU A 113 3.72 -9.69 -4.72
N VAL A 114 2.75 -8.90 -4.23
CA VAL A 114 2.86 -7.44 -4.18
C VAL A 114 4.12 -7.01 -3.42
N PHE A 115 4.36 -7.57 -2.24
CA PHE A 115 5.54 -7.24 -1.44
C PHE A 115 6.84 -7.72 -2.07
N ASN A 116 6.85 -8.87 -2.76
CA ASN A 116 8.00 -9.31 -3.53
C ASN A 116 8.34 -8.33 -4.67
N ILE A 117 7.34 -7.90 -5.45
CA ILE A 117 7.54 -6.94 -6.55
C ILE A 117 8.11 -5.61 -6.04
N LEU A 118 7.52 -5.07 -4.97
CA LEU A 118 7.97 -3.83 -4.38
C LEU A 118 9.36 -4.00 -3.74
N GLY A 119 9.64 -5.16 -3.15
CA GLY A 119 10.90 -5.45 -2.48
C GLY A 119 12.09 -5.57 -3.44
N GLU A 120 11.86 -6.17 -4.62
CA GLU A 120 12.85 -6.20 -5.71
C GLU A 120 13.25 -4.80 -6.19
N ALA A 121 12.30 -3.86 -6.18
CA ALA A 121 12.49 -2.52 -6.72
C ALA A 121 13.06 -1.52 -5.72
N TYR A 122 12.65 -1.60 -4.45
CA TYR A 122 12.90 -0.55 -3.45
C TYR A 122 13.77 -1.01 -2.26
N GLY A 123 13.99 -2.31 -2.07
CA GLY A 123 14.74 -2.85 -0.93
C GLY A 123 13.92 -3.84 -0.11
N ARG A 124 14.46 -4.37 0.99
CA ARG A 124 13.71 -5.34 1.81
C ARG A 124 12.49 -4.67 2.45
N LEU A 125 11.30 -5.21 2.13
CA LEU A 125 10.01 -4.90 2.74
C LEU A 125 9.63 -6.02 3.70
#